data_AF-A0A382AQD6-F1
#
_entry.id   AF-A0A382AQD6-F1
#
_cell.length_a   1.000
_cell.length_b   1.000
_cell.length_c   1.000
_cell.angle_alpha   90.00
_cell.angle_beta   90.00
_cell.angle_gamma   90.00
#
_symmetry.space_group_name_H-M   'P 1'
#
loop_
_entity.id
_entity.type
_entity.pdbx_description
1 polymer ?
#
loop_
_entity_poly.entity_id
_entity_poly.type
_entity_poly.pdbx_seq_one_letter_code
_entity_poly.pdbx_strand_id
1 'polypeptide(L)'
;MLDVTRYTLQVLRGGFVVLLLGLLLSCEVPTEAYDNPLDEEVAAEKGIDTPALVFFPDKFDGVTAGSSVSVQLYALEVVGVTGAYLQVGYDKSKVSISSVNAGDFFGSDPVFIYEDDSDNGLLNIYSSFLGSDSSSTVSGTGNLATLVLGTITAGQSTLNYTVESQIVDAQDNSIVLNGLGEGVIDVQ
;
A
#
# COMPACT_ATOMS: atom_id res chain seq x y z
N MET A 1 -42.57 -6.78 -71.32
CA MET A 1 -41.34 -7.34 -70.72
C MET A 1 -40.90 -6.35 -69.66
N LEU A 2 -41.28 -6.65 -68.41
CA LEU A 2 -40.96 -6.05 -67.09
C LEU A 2 -40.73 -4.52 -67.00
N ASP A 3 -41.74 -3.82 -66.48
CA ASP A 3 -41.62 -2.47 -65.92
C ASP A 3 -41.65 -2.57 -64.39
N VAL A 4 -40.64 -1.99 -63.73
CA VAL A 4 -40.31 -2.19 -62.31
C VAL A 4 -40.92 -1.07 -61.48
N THR A 5 -41.95 -1.40 -60.71
CA THR A 5 -42.62 -0.47 -59.79
C THR A 5 -41.73 -0.17 -58.59
N ARG A 6 -41.50 1.12 -58.32
CA ARG A 6 -40.64 1.64 -57.25
C ARG A 6 -41.23 1.40 -55.86
N TYR A 7 -40.43 0.83 -54.95
CA TYR A 7 -40.72 0.82 -53.52
C TYR A 7 -40.28 2.15 -52.89
N THR A 8 -41.22 2.94 -52.40
CA THR A 8 -40.95 4.09 -51.54
C THR A 8 -40.63 3.62 -50.12
N LEU A 9 -39.37 3.74 -49.73
CA LEU A 9 -38.92 3.55 -48.35
C LEU A 9 -39.40 4.74 -47.51
N GLN A 10 -40.30 4.51 -46.55
CA GLN A 10 -40.70 5.53 -45.60
C GLN A 10 -39.50 5.88 -44.70
N VAL A 11 -39.19 7.17 -44.63
CA VAL A 11 -38.12 7.74 -43.80
C VAL A 11 -38.44 7.50 -42.33
N LEU A 12 -37.80 6.48 -41.75
CA LEU A 12 -37.82 6.25 -40.31
C LEU A 12 -37.12 7.43 -39.64
N ARG A 13 -37.89 8.22 -38.88
CA ARG A 13 -37.48 9.45 -38.18
C ARG A 13 -36.15 9.26 -37.45
N GLY A 14 -35.10 9.96 -37.90
CA GLY A 14 -33.74 9.93 -37.36
C GLY A 14 -33.57 10.39 -35.90
N GLY A 15 -34.64 10.79 -35.21
CA GLY A 15 -34.58 11.18 -33.79
C GLY A 15 -34.47 10.00 -32.83
N PHE A 16 -34.98 8.81 -33.19
CA PHE A 16 -34.99 7.65 -32.28
C PHE A 16 -33.69 6.83 -32.33
N VAL A 17 -33.00 6.85 -33.47
CA VAL A 17 -31.75 6.10 -33.70
C VAL A 17 -30.57 6.76 -32.96
N VAL A 18 -30.59 8.08 -32.79
CA VAL A 18 -29.52 8.84 -32.11
C VAL A 18 -29.53 8.58 -30.59
N LEU A 19 -30.71 8.35 -29.99
CA LEU A 19 -30.84 8.13 -28.55
C LEU A 19 -30.37 6.72 -28.11
N LEU A 20 -30.47 5.73 -29.00
CA LEU A 20 -29.97 4.37 -28.79
C LEU A 20 -28.44 4.26 -28.95
N LEU A 21 -27.82 5.15 -29.74
CA LEU A 21 -26.37 5.16 -29.95
C LEU A 21 -25.61 5.79 -28.76
N GLY A 22 -26.24 6.70 -28.02
CA GLY A 22 -25.67 7.29 -26.80
C GLY A 22 -25.59 6.34 -25.61
N LEU A 23 -26.46 5.32 -25.55
CA LEU A 23 -26.49 4.33 -24.47
C LEU A 23 -25.40 3.24 -24.60
N LEU A 24 -24.80 3.07 -25.78
CA LEU A 24 -23.73 2.07 -26.03
C LEU A 24 -22.32 2.61 -25.74
N LEU A 25 -22.17 3.92 -25.50
CA LEU A 25 -20.87 4.55 -25.22
C LEU A 25 -20.62 4.78 -23.72
N SER A 26 -21.62 4.58 -22.84
CA SER A 26 -21.47 4.75 -21.38
C SER A 26 -21.10 3.46 -20.64
N CYS A 27 -20.56 2.45 -21.31
CA CYS A 27 -19.93 1.32 -20.63
C CYS A 27 -18.45 1.63 -20.43
N GLU A 28 -18.14 2.54 -19.52
CA GLU A 28 -16.78 2.60 -18.95
C GLU A 28 -16.65 1.36 -18.07
N VAL A 29 -15.99 0.33 -18.62
CA VAL A 29 -15.58 -0.83 -17.83
C VAL A 29 -14.59 -0.30 -16.80
N PRO A 30 -14.84 -0.46 -15.50
CA PRO A 30 -13.86 -0.12 -14.49
C PRO A 30 -12.56 -0.83 -14.83
N THR A 31 -11.50 -0.08 -15.11
CA THR A 31 -10.15 -0.64 -15.13
C THR A 31 -9.81 -0.93 -13.68
N GLU A 32 -9.73 -2.21 -13.32
CA GLU A 32 -9.13 -2.64 -12.07
C GLU A 32 -7.75 -1.98 -11.95
N ALA A 33 -7.54 -1.19 -10.89
CA ALA A 33 -6.22 -0.66 -10.59
C ALA A 33 -5.37 -1.82 -10.06
N TYR A 34 -4.41 -2.28 -10.87
CA TYR A 34 -3.41 -3.27 -10.47
C TYR A 34 -2.23 -2.54 -9.81
N ASP A 35 -2.48 -1.82 -8.72
CA ASP A 35 -1.50 -0.96 -8.03
C ASP A 35 -1.04 -1.52 -6.67
N ASN A 36 -1.28 -2.81 -6.43
CA ASN A 36 -0.90 -3.53 -5.21
C ASN A 36 0.61 -3.36 -4.90
N PRO A 37 1.00 -2.71 -3.80
CA PRO A 37 2.40 -2.49 -3.47
C PRO A 37 3.13 -3.77 -2.99
N LEU A 38 2.40 -4.88 -2.76
CA LEU A 38 3.00 -6.19 -2.47
C LEU A 38 3.27 -7.03 -3.73
N ASP A 39 2.91 -6.54 -4.91
CA ASP A 39 3.26 -7.16 -6.19
C ASP A 39 4.65 -6.67 -6.62
N GLU A 40 5.57 -7.61 -6.84
CA GLU A 40 6.97 -7.31 -7.19
C GLU A 40 7.11 -6.53 -8.50
N GLU A 41 6.29 -6.83 -9.50
CA GLU A 41 6.34 -6.17 -10.81
C GLU A 41 5.85 -4.72 -10.65
N VAL A 42 4.75 -4.51 -9.93
CA VAL A 42 4.19 -3.19 -9.63
C VAL A 42 5.15 -2.36 -8.76
N ALA A 43 5.76 -2.96 -7.75
CA ALA A 43 6.74 -2.31 -6.89
C ALA A 43 7.96 -1.87 -7.71
N ALA A 44 8.50 -2.73 -8.57
CA ALA A 44 9.63 -2.42 -9.45
C ALA A 44 9.29 -1.30 -10.46
N GLU A 45 8.07 -1.28 -11.02
CA GLU A 45 7.60 -0.17 -11.87
C GLU A 45 7.56 1.18 -11.13
N LYS A 46 7.32 1.16 -9.82
CA LYS A 46 7.40 2.32 -8.92
C LYS A 46 8.84 2.60 -8.42
N GLY A 47 9.83 1.84 -8.87
CA GLY A 47 11.25 2.00 -8.48
C GLY A 47 11.60 1.39 -7.11
N ILE A 48 10.79 0.44 -6.63
CA ILE A 48 10.98 -0.26 -5.36
C ILE A 48 11.41 -1.70 -5.69
N ASP A 49 12.71 -1.88 -5.92
CA ASP A 49 13.29 -3.22 -6.16
C ASP A 49 13.35 -4.02 -4.86
N THR A 50 13.17 -5.34 -4.93
CA THR A 50 13.25 -6.25 -3.79
C THR A 50 14.70 -6.68 -3.48
N PRO A 51 15.06 -7.00 -2.22
CA PRO A 51 14.23 -6.95 -1.01
C PRO A 51 13.90 -5.51 -0.59
N ALA A 52 12.68 -5.26 -0.11
CA ALA A 52 12.20 -3.91 0.20
C ALA A 52 11.35 -3.83 1.46
N LEU A 53 11.13 -2.60 1.92
CA LEU A 53 10.09 -2.26 2.90
C LEU A 53 8.98 -1.49 2.20
N VAL A 54 7.72 -1.89 2.39
CA VAL A 54 6.56 -1.24 1.75
C VAL A 54 5.40 -1.06 2.72
N PHE A 55 4.51 -0.12 2.43
CA PHE A 55 3.26 0.07 3.17
C PHE A 55 2.11 -0.64 2.44
N PHE A 56 1.16 -1.21 3.17
CA PHE A 56 -0.06 -1.79 2.59
C PHE A 56 -1.32 -1.47 3.43
N PRO A 57 -2.34 -0.81 2.85
CA PRO A 57 -2.29 -0.08 1.59
C PRO A 57 -1.23 1.03 1.59
N ASP A 58 -0.66 1.36 0.42
CA ASP A 58 0.27 2.49 0.23
C ASP A 58 -0.46 3.81 -0.04
N LYS A 59 -1.79 3.80 -0.21
CA LYS A 59 -2.59 4.99 -0.48
C LYS A 59 -3.95 4.97 0.21
N PHE A 60 -4.33 6.11 0.79
CA PHE A 60 -5.64 6.36 1.38
C PHE A 60 -6.20 7.67 0.80
N ASP A 61 -7.25 7.57 -0.02
CA ASP A 61 -7.90 8.72 -0.64
C ASP A 61 -9.19 9.11 0.08
N GLY A 62 -9.48 10.41 0.15
CA GLY A 62 -10.77 10.92 0.63
C GLY A 62 -11.01 10.68 2.13
N VAL A 63 -9.95 10.59 2.92
CA VAL A 63 -10.04 10.34 4.36
C VAL A 63 -10.63 11.57 5.06
N THR A 64 -11.65 11.40 5.89
CA THR A 64 -12.22 12.54 6.63
C THR A 64 -11.27 12.97 7.76
N ALA A 65 -11.05 14.27 7.93
CA ALA A 65 -10.29 14.79 9.08
C ALA A 65 -10.90 14.35 10.43
N GLY A 66 -10.06 13.96 11.39
CA GLY A 66 -10.48 13.42 12.69
C GLY A 66 -10.85 11.94 12.68
N SER A 67 -10.66 11.23 11.56
CA SER A 67 -10.86 9.79 11.46
C SER A 67 -9.56 9.01 11.70
N SER A 68 -9.56 7.70 11.41
CA SER A 68 -8.37 6.88 11.53
C SER A 68 -8.19 5.98 10.32
N VAL A 69 -6.93 5.72 9.98
CA VAL A 69 -6.52 4.79 8.93
C VAL A 69 -5.66 3.68 9.53
N SER A 70 -5.72 2.49 8.93
CA SER A 70 -4.91 1.34 9.32
C SER A 70 -3.96 0.99 8.18
N VAL A 71 -2.66 0.95 8.47
CA VAL A 71 -1.60 0.63 7.49
C VAL A 71 -0.71 -0.47 8.04
N GLN A 72 -0.32 -1.41 7.18
CA GLN A 72 0.61 -2.48 7.50
C GLN A 72 1.97 -2.17 6.91
N LEU A 73 3.03 -2.57 7.62
CA LEU A 73 4.43 -2.37 7.25
C LEU A 73 4.99 -3.73 6.87
N TYR A 74 5.32 -3.92 5.60
CA TYR A 74 5.74 -5.21 5.05
C TYR A 74 7.23 -5.26 4.75
N ALA A 75 7.84 -6.40 5.02
CA ALA A 75 9.04 -6.84 4.33
C ALA A 75 8.62 -7.53 3.02
N LEU A 76 9.24 -7.17 1.90
CA LEU A 76 8.95 -7.69 0.56
C LEU A 76 10.16 -8.50 0.06
N GLU A 77 9.93 -9.79 -0.23
CA GLU A 77 10.92 -10.75 -0.77
C GLU A 77 12.28 -10.75 -0.05
N VAL A 78 12.24 -10.76 1.28
CA VAL A 78 13.44 -10.85 2.12
C VAL A 78 13.88 -12.30 2.33
N VAL A 79 15.16 -12.54 2.59
CA VAL A 79 15.70 -13.89 2.79
C VAL A 79 16.50 -13.93 4.09
N GLY A 80 16.20 -14.91 4.94
CA GLY A 80 17.04 -15.23 6.09
C GLY A 80 16.95 -14.24 7.26
N VAL A 81 15.79 -13.61 7.44
CA VAL A 81 15.59 -12.56 8.45
C VAL A 81 15.38 -13.12 9.85
N THR A 82 16.02 -12.54 10.85
CA THR A 82 15.79 -12.82 12.27
C THR A 82 15.31 -11.59 13.04
N GLY A 83 15.60 -10.38 12.56
CA GLY A 83 15.15 -9.13 13.20
C GLY A 83 14.96 -7.98 12.23
N ALA A 84 14.18 -7.00 12.65
CA ALA A 84 13.90 -5.77 11.92
C ALA A 84 13.86 -4.58 12.89
N TYR A 85 14.51 -3.50 12.49
CA TYR A 85 14.34 -2.17 13.02
C TYR A 85 13.70 -1.29 11.93
N LEU A 86 12.54 -0.71 12.20
CA LEU A 86 11.85 0.19 11.29
C LEU A 86 11.82 1.57 11.93
N GLN A 87 12.24 2.59 11.19
CA GLN A 87 12.02 3.97 11.57
C GLN A 87 11.10 4.63 10.54
N VAL A 88 9.90 5.00 10.97
CA VAL A 88 8.86 5.57 10.12
C VAL A 88 8.73 7.06 10.43
N GLY A 89 8.92 7.89 9.41
CA GLY A 89 8.63 9.32 9.45
C GLY A 89 7.17 9.62 9.11
N TYR A 90 6.59 10.61 9.78
CA TYR A 90 5.25 11.11 9.51
C TYR A 90 5.12 12.61 9.77
N ASP A 91 4.20 13.29 9.06
CA ASP A 91 3.88 14.69 9.34
C ASP A 91 3.00 14.79 10.60
N LYS A 92 3.65 15.02 11.74
CA LYS A 92 3.00 15.18 13.06
C LYS A 92 1.99 16.34 13.13
N SER A 93 1.96 17.25 12.15
CA SER A 93 0.91 18.28 12.07
C SER A 93 -0.37 17.78 11.41
N LYS A 94 -0.30 16.65 10.67
CA LYS A 94 -1.41 16.08 9.89
C LYS A 94 -1.91 14.75 10.40
N VAL A 95 -1.02 13.92 10.95
CA VAL A 95 -1.35 12.59 11.49
C VAL A 95 -0.69 12.36 12.84
N SER A 96 -1.23 11.41 13.59
CA SER A 96 -0.70 10.95 14.88
C SER A 96 -0.77 9.42 14.97
N ILE A 97 0.13 8.81 15.73
CA ILE A 97 0.11 7.36 15.97
C ILE A 97 -0.90 7.06 17.09
N SER A 98 -1.97 6.32 16.76
CA SER A 98 -3.00 5.92 17.72
C SER A 98 -2.68 4.56 18.35
N SER A 99 -2.13 3.62 17.57
CA SER A 99 -1.63 2.34 18.09
C SER A 99 -0.63 1.70 17.14
N VAL A 100 0.21 0.85 17.72
CA VAL A 100 1.25 0.08 17.03
C VAL A 100 1.10 -1.37 17.50
N ASN A 101 0.89 -2.29 16.56
CA ASN A 101 0.67 -3.70 16.84
C ASN A 101 1.68 -4.55 16.08
N ALA A 102 2.11 -5.67 16.67
CA ALA A 102 2.96 -6.64 16.01
C ALA A 102 2.28 -7.21 14.75
N GLY A 103 3.06 -7.36 13.68
CA GLY A 103 2.67 -8.18 12.54
C GLY A 103 2.93 -9.67 12.79
N ASP A 104 2.68 -10.49 11.78
CA ASP A 104 2.78 -11.95 11.84
C ASP A 104 4.04 -12.52 11.18
N PHE A 105 4.90 -11.68 10.60
CA PHE A 105 6.10 -12.10 9.88
C PHE A 105 7.00 -13.01 10.72
N PHE A 106 7.17 -12.72 12.02
CA PHE A 106 8.00 -13.52 12.93
C PHE A 106 7.21 -14.57 13.72
N GLY A 107 5.97 -14.89 13.33
CA GLY A 107 5.10 -15.84 14.01
C GLY A 107 4.25 -15.21 15.11
N SER A 108 3.70 -16.04 16.02
CA SER A 108 2.67 -15.62 16.97
C SER A 108 3.15 -14.76 18.13
N ASP A 109 4.43 -14.89 18.53
CA ASP A 109 4.96 -14.27 19.75
C ASP A 109 6.37 -13.68 19.51
N PRO A 110 6.52 -12.68 18.62
CA PRO A 110 7.82 -12.05 18.40
C PRO A 110 8.25 -11.18 19.59
N VAL A 111 9.55 -10.86 19.68
CA VAL A 111 9.92 -9.60 20.36
C VAL A 111 9.27 -8.49 19.57
N PHE A 112 8.49 -7.63 20.22
CA PHE A 112 7.93 -6.44 19.59
C PHE A 112 7.97 -5.27 20.57
N ILE A 113 8.75 -4.24 20.23
CA ILE A 113 8.95 -3.04 21.03
C ILE A 113 8.82 -1.85 20.10
N TYR A 114 8.21 -0.76 20.56
CA TYR A 114 8.18 0.49 19.81
C TYR A 114 8.41 1.70 20.72
N GLU A 115 8.88 2.78 20.11
CA GLU A 115 9.05 4.10 20.71
C GLU A 115 8.48 5.15 19.76
N ASP A 116 7.45 5.87 20.20
CA ASP A 116 6.84 6.99 19.45
C ASP A 116 7.48 8.31 19.88
N ASP A 117 8.42 8.80 19.07
CA ASP A 117 9.01 10.13 19.19
C ASP A 117 8.14 11.14 18.43
N SER A 118 6.94 11.36 18.95
CA SER A 118 5.94 12.25 18.37
C SER A 118 6.37 13.71 18.30
N ASP A 119 7.33 14.12 19.14
CA ASP A 119 7.95 15.44 19.09
C ASP A 119 8.83 15.62 17.84
N ASN A 120 9.33 14.55 17.23
CA ASN A 120 10.07 14.62 15.97
C ASN A 120 9.30 14.02 14.78
N GLY A 121 8.11 13.44 14.99
CA GLY A 121 7.34 12.79 13.93
C GLY A 121 8.01 11.50 13.47
N LEU A 122 8.60 10.76 14.42
CA LEU A 122 9.33 9.51 14.17
C LEU A 122 8.73 8.40 15.03
N LEU A 123 8.50 7.24 14.42
CA LEU A 123 8.13 6.01 15.10
C LEU A 123 9.24 4.97 14.90
N ASN A 124 9.80 4.48 16.01
CA ASN A 124 10.79 3.41 16.01
C ASN A 124 10.11 2.09 16.39
N ILE A 125 10.33 1.03 15.60
CA ILE A 125 9.76 -0.30 15.83
C ILE A 125 10.89 -1.32 15.77
N TYR A 126 10.96 -2.18 16.77
CA TYR A 126 11.88 -3.30 16.85
C TYR A 126 11.05 -4.57 16.88
N SER A 127 11.29 -5.47 15.93
CA SER A 127 10.60 -6.75 15.82
C SER A 127 11.60 -7.86 15.56
N SER A 128 11.55 -8.96 16.29
CA SER A 128 12.45 -10.08 16.04
C SER A 128 11.83 -11.42 16.40
N PHE A 129 12.31 -12.46 15.73
CA PHE A 129 11.93 -13.83 16.03
C PHE A 129 12.41 -14.24 17.44
N LEU A 130 11.52 -14.81 18.25
CA LEU A 130 11.84 -15.50 19.50
C LEU A 130 11.53 -16.99 19.34
N GLY A 131 12.51 -17.78 18.92
CA GLY A 131 12.40 -19.23 18.97
C GLY A 131 13.60 -19.86 19.66
N SER A 132 13.40 -21.09 20.14
CA SER A 132 14.41 -21.86 20.86
C SER A 132 15.61 -22.27 20.01
N ASP A 133 15.55 -22.05 18.70
CA ASP A 133 16.62 -22.35 17.76
C ASP A 133 17.16 -21.03 17.19
N SER A 134 18.37 -20.66 17.62
CA SER A 134 19.09 -19.47 17.17
C SER A 134 19.44 -19.47 15.68
N SER A 135 19.16 -20.56 14.95
CA SER A 135 19.27 -20.63 13.49
C SER A 135 17.96 -20.36 12.74
N SER A 136 16.87 -20.09 13.46
CA SER A 136 15.57 -19.82 12.85
C SER A 136 15.54 -18.46 12.17
N THR A 137 15.29 -18.48 10.88
CA THR A 137 15.13 -17.31 10.03
C THR A 137 13.79 -17.39 9.30
N VAL A 138 13.21 -16.23 8.97
CA VAL A 138 12.01 -16.12 8.13
C VAL A 138 12.40 -15.50 6.78
N SER A 139 11.81 -16.00 5.71
CA SER A 139 11.98 -15.49 4.34
C SER A 139 10.62 -15.29 3.67
N GLY A 140 10.61 -14.51 2.59
CA GLY A 140 9.44 -14.17 1.80
C GLY A 140 8.88 -12.80 2.17
N THR A 141 7.63 -12.58 1.79
CA THR A 141 6.90 -11.34 2.00
C THR A 141 5.95 -11.46 3.20
N GLY A 142 5.96 -10.49 4.13
CA GLY A 142 5.02 -10.51 5.25
C GLY A 142 5.01 -9.26 6.13
N ASN A 143 3.98 -9.18 6.99
CA ASN A 143 3.68 -8.01 7.79
C ASN A 143 4.55 -7.98 9.06
N LEU A 144 5.34 -6.93 9.22
CA LEU A 144 6.19 -6.68 10.39
C LEU A 144 5.43 -5.94 11.51
N ALA A 145 4.53 -5.02 11.14
CA ALA A 145 3.78 -4.20 12.09
C ALA A 145 2.51 -3.61 11.46
N THR A 146 1.47 -3.43 12.26
CA THR A 146 0.25 -2.70 11.86
C THR A 146 0.11 -1.42 12.68
N LEU A 147 0.00 -0.29 11.99
CA LEU A 147 -0.24 1.02 12.59
C LEU A 147 -1.70 1.42 12.41
N VAL A 148 -2.27 2.02 13.45
CA VAL A 148 -3.48 2.84 13.34
C VAL A 148 -3.08 4.28 13.53
N LEU A 149 -3.34 5.13 12.52
CA LEU A 149 -3.05 6.56 12.57
C LEU A 149 -4.34 7.35 12.69
N GLY A 150 -4.36 8.37 13.55
CA GLY A 150 -5.41 9.39 13.59
C GLY A 150 -5.09 10.56 12.66
N THR A 151 -6.09 11.06 11.93
CA THR A 151 -5.94 12.25 11.07
C THR A 151 -6.32 13.53 11.81
N ILE A 152 -5.54 14.61 11.61
CA ILE A 152 -5.64 15.86 12.37
C ILE A 152 -6.17 16.98 11.48
N THR A 153 -5.47 17.28 10.38
CA THR A 153 -5.80 18.38 9.46
C THR A 153 -5.94 17.88 8.03
N ALA A 154 -6.78 18.54 7.23
CA ALA A 154 -6.89 18.28 5.80
C ALA A 154 -5.57 18.51 5.05
N GLY A 155 -5.43 17.85 3.92
CA GLY A 155 -4.25 17.84 3.05
C GLY A 155 -3.53 16.49 3.04
N GLN A 156 -2.59 16.36 2.11
CA GLN A 156 -1.80 15.15 1.92
C GLN A 156 -0.70 15.01 2.98
N SER A 157 -0.58 13.84 3.59
CA SER A 157 0.54 13.44 4.45
C SER A 157 1.23 12.21 3.86
N THR A 158 2.56 12.16 3.97
CA THR A 158 3.36 11.00 3.56
C THR A 158 3.90 10.27 4.79
N LEU A 159 3.85 8.95 4.76
CA LEU A 159 4.59 8.04 5.61
C LEU A 159 5.79 7.54 4.84
N ASN A 160 6.97 7.56 5.45
CA ASN A 160 8.19 7.09 4.81
C ASN A 160 9.02 6.25 5.77
N TYR A 161 9.66 5.20 5.28
CA TYR A 161 10.78 4.60 6.00
C TYR A 161 11.98 5.55 5.90
N THR A 162 12.73 5.72 6.99
CA THR A 162 14.02 6.41 6.93
C THR A 162 15.12 5.44 6.54
N VAL A 163 16.26 5.98 6.13
CA VAL A 163 17.48 5.21 5.81
C VAL A 163 18.08 4.47 7.01
N GLU A 164 17.62 4.77 8.22
CA GLU A 164 18.03 4.08 9.44
C GLU A 164 17.31 2.72 9.60
N SER A 165 16.25 2.47 8.83
CA SER A 165 15.54 1.19 8.86
C SER A 165 16.46 0.06 8.40
N GLN A 166 16.42 -1.06 9.13
CA GLN A 166 17.32 -2.18 8.96
C GLN A 166 16.59 -3.51 9.13
N ILE A 167 16.96 -4.49 8.31
CA ILE A 167 16.61 -5.90 8.50
C ILE A 167 17.91 -6.68 8.66
N VAL A 168 17.94 -7.65 9.57
CA VAL A 168 19.15 -8.41 9.90
C VAL A 168 18.94 -9.93 9.86
N ASP A 169 20.01 -10.65 9.53
CA ASP A 169 20.07 -12.11 9.61
C ASP A 169 20.36 -12.62 11.04
N ALA A 170 20.45 -13.94 11.21
CA ALA A 170 20.72 -14.59 12.50
C ALA A 170 22.12 -14.29 13.07
N GLN A 171 23.01 -13.65 12.31
CA GLN A 171 24.35 -13.23 12.74
C GLN A 171 24.44 -11.71 12.93
N ASP A 172 23.30 -11.01 12.93
CA ASP A 172 23.22 -9.54 13.03
C ASP A 172 23.86 -8.82 11.83
N ASN A 173 24.02 -9.51 10.69
CA ASN A 173 24.43 -8.84 9.46
C ASN A 173 23.22 -8.17 8.82
N SER A 174 23.41 -6.93 8.35
CA SER A 174 22.38 -6.23 7.59
C SER A 174 22.07 -6.95 6.28
N ILE A 175 20.79 -7.13 6.02
CA ILE A 175 20.28 -7.47 4.69
C ILE A 175 20.12 -6.16 3.92
N VAL A 176 20.57 -6.16 2.66
CA VAL A 176 20.48 -4.97 1.80
C VAL A 176 19.03 -4.80 1.35
N LEU A 177 18.46 -3.62 1.64
CA LEU A 177 17.18 -3.17 1.10
C LEU A 177 17.43 -2.39 -0.18
N ASN A 178 16.78 -2.80 -1.27
CA ASN A 178 16.88 -2.16 -2.58
C ASN A 178 15.78 -1.12 -2.81
N GLY A 179 14.75 -1.10 -1.95
CA GLY A 179 13.64 -0.15 -2.04
C GLY A 179 13.01 0.16 -0.69
N LEU A 180 12.61 1.43 -0.52
CA LEU A 180 11.80 1.91 0.59
C LEU A 180 10.54 2.57 0.00
N GLY A 181 9.39 1.92 0.19
CA GLY A 181 8.10 2.44 -0.26
C GLY A 181 7.62 3.60 0.60
N GLU A 182 6.67 4.36 0.06
CA GLU A 182 6.00 5.47 0.72
C GLU A 182 4.51 5.17 0.87
N GLY A 183 3.91 5.66 1.96
CA GLY A 183 2.46 5.63 2.18
C GLY A 183 1.89 7.04 2.06
N VAL A 184 0.77 7.21 1.34
CA VAL A 184 0.13 8.53 1.16
C VAL A 184 -1.25 8.53 1.78
N ILE A 185 -1.53 9.53 2.61
CA ILE A 185 -2.83 9.74 3.25
C ILE A 185 -3.36 11.10 2.78
N ASP A 186 -4.40 11.12 1.96
CA ASP A 186 -5.09 12.32 1.51
C ASP A 186 -6.34 12.58 2.37
N VAL A 187 -6.25 13.61 3.22
CA VAL A 187 -7.30 14.00 4.15
C VAL A 187 -8.10 15.18 3.58
N GLN A 188 -9.43 15.09 3.65
CA GLN A 188 -10.39 16.10 3.19
C GLN A 188 -11.07 16.82 4.36
#